data_AF-Q1IL33-F1
#
_entry.id   AF-Q1IL33-F1
#
_cell.length_a   1.000
_cell.length_b   1.000
_cell.length_c   1.000
_cell.angle_alpha   90.00
_cell.angle_beta   90.00
_cell.angle_gamma   90.00
#
_symmetry.space_group_name_H-M   'P 1'
#
loop_
_entity.id
_entity.type
_entity.pdbx_description
1 polymer ?
#
loop_
_entity_poly.entity_id
_entity_poly.type
_entity_poly.pdbx_seq_one_letter_code
_entity_poly.pdbx_strand_id
1 'polypeptide(L)' 'MKRDDYVYVRLTAKGEELAGPHELRLAGGSYHFAFKAGEAQKVTRAYDWNVVLSKEKYDGEPLFEVVDAPTDAVQDEKQK' A
#
# COMPACT_ATOMS: atom_id res chain seq x y z
N MET A 1 19.89 -15.10 -5.16
CA MET A 1 18.73 -14.34 -5.66
C MET A 1 18.23 -13.46 -4.53
N LYS A 2 18.41 -12.14 -4.62
CA LYS A 2 17.80 -11.21 -3.65
C LYS A 2 16.30 -11.30 -3.87
N ARG A 3 15.57 -11.92 -2.94
CA ARG A 3 14.11 -11.76 -2.87
C ARG A 3 13.90 -10.30 -2.48
N ASP A 4 13.91 -9.43 -3.46
CA ASP A 4 13.03 -8.28 -3.56
C ASP A 4 12.09 -8.12 -2.35
N ASP A 5 12.60 -7.46 -1.30
CA ASP A 5 12.00 -7.34 0.03
C ASP A 5 10.89 -6.28 0.04
N TYR A 6 9.86 -6.45 -0.80
CA TYR A 6 8.74 -5.51 -0.86
C TYR A 6 7.38 -6.19 -0.75
N VAL A 7 6.40 -5.38 -0.40
CA VAL A 7 4.97 -5.67 -0.48
C VAL A 7 4.28 -4.53 -1.22
N TYR A 8 3.10 -4.81 -1.73
CA TYR A 8 2.24 -3.80 -2.29
C TYR A 8 1.14 -3.50 -1.26
N VAL A 9 0.93 -2.22 -0.99
CA VAL A 9 -0.11 -1.75 -0.08
C VAL A 9 -0.97 -0.76 -0.86
N ARG A 10 -2.28 -0.91 -0.74
CA ARG A 10 -3.25 0.03 -1.32
C ARG A 10 -4.25 0.48 -0.27
N LEU A 11 -5.03 1.50 -0.62
CA LEU A 11 -6.21 1.89 0.15
C LEU A 11 -7.32 0.85 -0.01
N THR A 12 -8.04 0.59 1.08
CA THR A 12 -9.33 -0.11 1.01
C THR A 12 -10.40 0.85 0.47
N ALA A 13 -11.60 0.36 0.14
CA ALA A 13 -12.72 1.23 -0.27
C ALA A 13 -12.98 2.37 0.74
N LYS A 14 -12.83 2.11 2.04
CA LYS A 14 -12.98 3.14 3.08
C LYS A 14 -11.80 4.13 3.10
N GLY A 15 -10.59 3.63 2.88
CA GLY A 15 -9.41 4.47 2.67
C GLY A 15 -9.57 5.40 1.46
N GLU A 16 -10.10 4.87 0.35
CA GLU A 16 -10.36 5.66 -0.86
C GLU A 16 -11.45 6.72 -0.63
N GLU A 17 -12.51 6.39 0.08
CA GLU A 17 -13.56 7.34 0.47
C GLU A 17 -13.00 8.53 1.27
N LEU A 18 -12.10 8.24 2.22
CA LEU A 18 -11.44 9.28 3.05
C LEU A 18 -10.36 10.06 2.30
N ALA A 19 -9.62 9.40 1.41
CA ALA A 19 -8.64 10.03 0.55
C ALA A 19 -9.33 11.01 -0.42
N GLY A 20 -10.48 10.61 -0.97
CA GLY A 20 -11.21 11.36 -2.00
C GLY A 20 -10.30 11.65 -3.20
N PRO A 21 -10.17 12.91 -3.64
CA PRO A 21 -9.25 13.30 -4.72
C PRO A 21 -7.78 13.44 -4.26
N HIS A 22 -7.48 13.13 -3.01
CA HIS A 22 -6.16 13.32 -2.39
C HIS A 22 -5.50 11.98 -2.02
N GLU A 23 -4.34 12.05 -1.36
CA GLU A 23 -3.60 10.90 -0.84
C GLU A 23 -3.83 10.75 0.67
N LEU A 24 -3.90 9.52 1.16
CA LEU A 24 -3.81 9.23 2.59
C LEU A 24 -2.35 8.99 2.98
N ARG A 25 -1.94 9.66 4.07
CA ARG A 25 -0.57 9.58 4.58
C ARG A 25 -0.49 8.67 5.78
N LEU A 26 0.44 7.73 5.72
CA LEU A 26 0.80 6.84 6.81
C LEU A 26 2.17 7.25 7.35
N ALA A 27 2.23 7.57 8.64
CA ALA A 27 3.47 7.86 9.34
C ALA A 27 3.92 6.63 10.14
N GLY A 28 5.02 6.01 9.73
CA GLY A 28 5.66 4.86 10.40
C GLY A 28 7.02 5.24 10.96
N GLY A 29 7.07 5.85 12.14
CA GLY A 29 8.32 6.33 12.74
C GLY A 29 8.97 7.44 11.89
N SER A 30 10.17 7.20 11.36
CA SER A 30 10.90 8.13 10.49
C SER A 30 10.43 8.12 9.02
N TYR A 31 9.44 7.29 8.68
CA TYR A 31 9.01 7.07 7.31
C TYR A 31 7.61 7.61 7.09
N HIS A 32 7.43 8.29 5.97
CA HIS A 32 6.14 8.82 5.53
C HIS A 32 5.79 8.21 4.19
N PHE A 33 4.67 7.51 4.15
CA PHE A 33 4.13 6.92 2.93
C PHE A 33 2.86 7.67 2.56
N ALA A 34 2.68 7.98 1.29
CA ALA A 34 1.43 8.51 0.75
C ALA A 34 0.83 7.48 -0.19
N PHE A 35 -0.45 7.19 -0.03
CA PHE A 35 -1.19 6.22 -0.84
C PHE A 35 -2.34 6.95 -1.53
N LYS A 36 -2.45 6.77 -2.85
CA LYS A 36 -3.55 7.32 -3.65
C LYS A 36 -4.69 6.31 -3.74
N ALA A 37 -5.90 6.83 -3.93
CA ALA A 37 -7.05 5.98 -4.20
C ALA A 37 -6.87 5.21 -5.52
N GLY A 38 -7.22 3.93 -5.52
CA GLY A 38 -7.12 3.05 -6.69
C GLY A 38 -5.72 2.56 -7.05
N GLU A 39 -4.66 3.03 -6.37
CA GLU A 39 -3.28 2.65 -6.68
C GLU A 39 -2.65 1.78 -5.59
N ALA A 40 -2.00 0.69 -5.99
CA ALA A 40 -1.16 -0.11 -5.12
C ALA A 40 0.28 0.40 -5.14
N GLN A 41 0.81 0.76 -3.98
CA GLN A 41 2.17 1.28 -3.85
C GLN A 41 3.11 0.19 -3.33
N LYS A 42 4.27 0.10 -3.99
CA LYS A 42 5.38 -0.77 -3.59
C LYS A 42 6.11 -0.18 -2.38
N VAL A 43 6.15 -0.91 -1.27
CA VAL A 43 6.81 -0.50 -0.02
C VAL A 43 7.71 -1.62 0.50
N THR A 44 8.76 -1.27 1.25
CA THR A 44 9.72 -2.23 1.80
C THR A 44 9.11 -3.13 2.88
N ARG A 45 9.44 -4.43 2.90
CA ARG A 45 9.09 -5.39 3.97
C ARG A 45 9.84 -5.17 5.28
N ALA A 46 10.63 -4.09 5.40
CA ALA A 46 11.34 -3.76 6.64
C ALA A 46 10.42 -3.60 7.86
N TYR A 47 9.11 -3.46 7.66
CA TYR A 47 8.09 -3.38 8.71
C TYR A 47 7.14 -4.58 8.66
N ASP A 48 6.60 -4.93 9.82
CA ASP A 48 5.44 -5.81 9.91
C ASP A 48 4.18 -5.04 9.49
N TRP A 49 3.92 -5.01 8.18
CA TRP A 49 2.79 -4.27 7.61
C TRP A 49 1.44 -4.73 8.14
N ASN A 50 1.26 -6.01 8.51
CA ASN A 50 0.02 -6.44 9.11
C ASN A 50 -0.23 -5.75 10.46
N VAL A 51 0.83 -5.59 11.26
CA VAL A 51 0.76 -4.86 12.55
C VAL A 51 0.62 -3.36 12.33
N VAL A 52 1.32 -2.79 11.35
CA VAL A 52 1.24 -1.35 11.06
C VAL A 52 -0.15 -0.98 10.56
N LEU A 53 -0.64 -1.64 9.51
CA LEU A 53 -1.91 -1.31 8.87
C LEU A 53 -3.12 -1.63 9.76
N SER A 54 -3.04 -2.63 10.64
CA SER A 54 -4.14 -2.94 11.57
C SER A 54 -4.44 -1.85 12.60
N LYS A 55 -3.51 -0.91 12.83
CA LYS A 55 -3.70 0.26 13.69
C LYS A 55 -4.40 1.42 12.97
N GLU A 56 -4.33 1.42 11.65
CA GLU A 56 -4.83 2.48 10.80
C GLU A 56 -6.25 2.16 10.37
N LYS A 57 -7.19 2.51 11.25
CA LYS A 57 -8.61 2.28 11.10
C LYS A 57 -9.39 3.57 11.24
N TYR A 58 -10.48 3.66 10.50
CA TYR A 58 -11.47 4.71 10.67
C TYR A 58 -12.84 4.05 10.85
N ASP A 59 -13.57 4.47 11.86
CA ASP A 59 -14.86 3.87 12.22
C ASP A 59 -14.81 2.34 12.41
N GLY A 60 -13.66 1.83 12.87
CA GLY A 60 -13.41 0.40 13.05
C GLY A 60 -12.99 -0.37 11.78
N GLU A 61 -13.07 0.26 10.60
CA GLU A 61 -12.69 -0.34 9.32
C GLU A 61 -11.21 -0.04 8.96
N PRO A 62 -10.46 -1.00 8.41
CA PRO A 62 -9.09 -0.79 7.95
C PRO A 62 -9.05 0.16 6.75
N LEU A 63 -8.10 1.09 6.76
CA LEU A 63 -7.91 2.05 5.65
C LEU A 63 -6.96 1.55 4.57
N PHE A 64 -6.12 0.59 4.92
CA PHE A 64 -5.07 0.07 4.07
C PHE A 64 -5.10 -1.46 4.08
N GLU A 65 -4.70 -2.07 2.97
CA GLU A 65 -4.55 -3.51 2.86
C GLU A 65 -3.29 -3.89 2.08
N VAL A 66 -2.69 -5.03 2.45
CA VAL A 66 -1.61 -5.64 1.66
C VAL A 66 -2.24 -6.40 0.52
N VAL A 67 -1.75 -6.16 -0.69
CA VAL A 67 -2.20 -6.84 -1.90
C VAL A 67 -1.04 -7.54 -2.58
N ASP A 68 -1.38 -8.52 -3.41
CA ASP A 68 -0.44 -9.06 -4.38
C ASP A 68 -0.01 -7.95 -5.36
N ALA A 69 1.13 -8.17 -6.02
CA ALA A 69 1.61 -7.23 -7.03
C ALA A 69 0.47 -6.93 -8.01
N PRO A 70 0.17 -5.64 -8.28
CA PRO A 70 -0.87 -5.29 -9.24
C PRO A 70 -0.54 -5.99 -10.55
N THR A 71 -1.50 -6.73 -11.11
CA THR A 71 -1.33 -7.52 -12.33
C THR A 71 -0.93 -6.68 -13.55
N ASP A 72 -1.06 -5.35 -13.43
CA ASP A 72 -0.59 -4.35 -14.39
C ASP A 72 0.94 -4.18 -14.40
N ALA A 73 1.65 -4.62 -13.35
CA ALA A 73 3.12 -4.61 -13.29
C ALA A 73 3.76 -5.77 -14.10
N VAL A 74 2.96 -6.60 -14.78
CA VAL A 74 3.42 -7.65 -15.69
C VAL A 74 3.25 -7.22 -17.16
N GLN A 75 3.66 -6.00 -17.49
CA GLN A 75 3.84 -5.54 -18.87
C GLN A 75 5.11 -4.70 -19.04
N ASP A 76 6.27 -5.19 -18.59
CA ASP A 76 7.56 -4.73 -19.16
C ASP A 76 8.65 -5.81 -19.06
N GLU A 77 8.35 -7.05 -19.46
CA GLU A 77 9.44 -8.02 -19.70
C GLU A 77 9.15 -8.98 -20.86
N LYS A 78 8.47 -8.48 -21.90
CA LYS A 78 8.36 -9.22 -23.16
C LYS A 78 8.45 -8.29 -24.36
N GLN A 79 9.66 -7.90 -24.73
CA GLN A 79 10.19 -7.90 -26.12
C GLN A 79 11.42 -7.01 -26.25
N LYS A 80 12.61 -7.62 -26.31
CA LYS A 80 13.39 -7.58 -27.54
C LYS A 80 14.43 -8.69 -27.59
#